data_AF-A0A935F7C6-F1
#
_entry.id   AF-A0A935F7C6-F1
#
_cell.length_a   1.000
_cell.length_b   1.000
_cell.length_c   1.000
_cell.angle_alpha   90.00
_cell.angle_beta   90.00
_cell.angle_gamma   90.00
#
_symmetry.space_group_name_H-M   'P 1'
#
loop_
_entity.id
_entity.type
_entity.pdbx_description
1 polymer ?
#
loop_
_entity_poly.entity_id
_entity_poly.type
_entity_poly.pdbx_seq_one_letter_code
_entity_poly.pdbx_strand_id
1 'polypeptide(L)'
;MASKKLLLLTGMFCLLASYGFSQRVGASYDVKDSSVVPDKRMPQHTEFLNGTYNFPAKPRNMWEIGIKAGLTHVSGDIPAFITPVSLVAHVRKAFGYIFSCV
;
A
#
# COMPACT_ATOMS: atom_id res chain seq x y z
N MET A 1 20.83 7.41 37.29
CA MET A 1 20.97 6.52 36.11
C MET A 1 19.62 5.99 35.57
N ALA A 2 18.57 5.84 36.38
CA ALA A 2 17.28 5.30 35.92
C ALA A 2 16.54 6.19 34.90
N SER A 3 16.56 7.52 35.06
CA SER A 3 15.87 8.48 34.16
C SER A 3 16.36 8.41 32.71
N LYS A 4 17.67 8.24 32.47
CA LYS A 4 18.23 8.09 31.10
C LYS A 4 17.77 6.79 30.44
N LYS A 5 17.65 5.70 31.22
CA LYS A 5 17.14 4.41 30.74
C LYS A 5 15.64 4.48 30.43
N LEU A 6 14.87 5.19 31.25
CA LEU A 6 13.45 5.42 31.05
C LEU A 6 13.19 6.26 29.78
N LEU A 7 13.97 7.33 29.57
CA LEU A 7 13.88 8.17 28.38
C LEU A 7 14.17 7.37 27.10
N LEU A 8 15.17 6.49 27.14
CA LEU A 8 15.51 5.60 26.03
C LEU A 8 14.39 4.59 25.77
N LEU A 9 13.80 4.01 26.82
CA LEU A 9 12.66 3.09 26.70
C LEU A 9 11.42 3.77 26.11
N THR A 10 11.08 4.97 26.58
CA THR A 10 9.96 5.77 26.06
C THR A 10 10.18 6.15 24.60
N GLY A 11 11.41 6.54 24.22
CA GLY A 11 11.76 6.83 22.83
C GLY A 11 11.58 5.61 21.91
N MET A 12 12.01 4.43 22.37
CA MET A 12 11.82 3.18 21.61
C MET A 12 10.34 2.80 21.47
N PHE A 13 9.53 3.03 22.50
CA PHE A 13 8.09 2.81 22.45
C PHE A 13 7.38 3.77 21.47
N CYS A 14 7.78 5.04 21.43
CA CYS A 14 7.29 6.01 20.43
C CYS A 14 7.65 5.61 18.99
N LEU A 15 8.86 5.09 18.76
CA LEU A 15 9.26 4.59 17.44
C LEU A 15 8.41 3.39 17.01
N LEU A 16 8.17 2.43 17.92
CA LEU A 16 7.31 1.27 17.65
C LEU A 16 5.85 1.68 17.38
N ALA A 17 5.31 2.64 18.13
CA ALA A 17 3.96 3.17 17.90
C ALA A 17 3.80 3.84 16.51
N SER A 18 4.88 4.42 15.97
CA SER A 18 4.87 5.07 14.65
C SER A 18 4.72 4.08 13.48
N TYR A 19 5.13 2.81 13.66
CA TYR A 19 4.97 1.77 12.62
C TYR A 19 3.50 1.41 12.35
N GLY A 20 2.62 1.51 13.36
CA GLY A 20 1.20 1.17 13.21
C GLY A 20 0.43 2.09 12.25
N PHE A 21 0.89 3.33 12.06
CA PHE A 21 0.27 4.30 11.15
C PHE A 21 0.77 4.18 9.71
N SER A 22 1.96 3.61 9.49
CA SER A 22 2.54 3.41 8.15
C SER A 22 1.70 2.46 7.29
N GLN A 23 1.03 1.48 7.92
CA GLN A 23 0.20 0.49 7.24
C GLN A 23 -1.08 1.06 6.61
N ARG A 24 -1.48 2.31 6.92
CA ARG A 24 -2.67 2.94 6.31
C ARG A 24 -2.40 3.52 4.92
N VAL A 25 -1.14 3.73 4.55
CA VAL A 25 -0.76 4.14 3.19
C VAL A 25 -0.73 2.88 2.31
N GLY A 26 -1.89 2.50 1.78
CA GLY A 26 -1.98 1.38 0.83
C GLY A 26 -3.22 0.48 0.94
N ALA A 27 -4.18 0.77 1.82
CA ALA A 27 -5.34 -0.12 2.04
C ALA A 27 -6.35 -0.14 0.88
N SER A 28 -6.49 0.96 0.12
CA SER A 28 -7.28 1.02 -1.11
C SER A 28 -7.23 2.41 -1.74
N TYR A 29 -7.58 2.48 -3.03
CA TYR A 29 -7.78 3.73 -3.76
C TYR A 29 -8.95 4.53 -3.14
N ASP A 30 -8.74 5.83 -2.89
CA ASP A 30 -9.79 6.75 -2.49
C ASP A 30 -10.57 7.22 -3.74
N VAL A 31 -11.85 6.90 -3.79
CA VAL A 31 -12.77 7.29 -4.86
C VAL A 31 -12.93 8.79 -5.04
N LYS A 32 -12.58 9.59 -4.02
CA LYS A 32 -12.63 11.06 -4.04
C LYS A 32 -11.32 11.70 -4.47
N ASP A 33 -10.25 10.92 -4.63
CA ASP A 33 -8.97 11.44 -5.09
C ASP A 33 -9.02 11.72 -6.59
N SER A 34 -8.88 12.98 -6.98
CA SER A 34 -8.89 13.42 -8.38
C SER A 34 -7.54 13.19 -9.07
N SER A 35 -6.44 12.99 -8.33
CA SER A 35 -5.10 12.84 -8.89
C SER A 35 -4.95 11.58 -9.77
N VAL A 36 -5.78 10.56 -9.47
CA VAL A 36 -5.77 9.28 -10.16
C VAL A 36 -6.76 9.22 -11.34
N VAL A 37 -7.56 10.28 -11.54
CA VAL A 37 -8.56 10.40 -12.61
C VAL A 37 -7.94 11.09 -13.83
N PRO A 38 -8.09 10.57 -15.06
CA PRO A 38 -7.63 11.26 -16.25
C PRO A 38 -8.51 12.48 -16.57
N ASP A 39 -7.93 13.54 -17.13
CA ASP A 39 -8.64 14.79 -17.49
C ASP A 39 -9.93 14.55 -18.30
N LYS A 40 -9.91 13.56 -19.19
CA LYS A 40 -11.07 13.17 -20.03
C LYS A 40 -12.28 12.66 -19.22
N ARG A 41 -12.09 12.27 -17.96
CA ARG A 41 -13.13 11.71 -17.07
C ARG A 41 -13.40 12.58 -15.84
N MET A 42 -12.78 13.76 -15.76
CA MET A 42 -13.05 14.73 -14.70
C MET A 42 -14.52 15.18 -14.61
N PRO A 43 -15.24 15.40 -15.73
CA PRO A 43 -16.67 15.76 -15.65
C PRO A 43 -17.50 14.71 -14.91
N GLN A 44 -17.30 13.42 -15.24
CA GLN A 44 -17.95 12.29 -14.57
C GLN A 44 -17.57 12.20 -13.09
N HIS A 45 -16.31 12.49 -12.74
CA HIS A 45 -15.87 12.51 -11.35
C HIS A 45 -16.56 13.63 -10.56
N THR A 46 -16.72 14.81 -11.14
CA THR A 46 -17.47 15.91 -10.52
C THR A 46 -18.95 15.56 -10.34
N GLU A 47 -19.58 14.93 -11.33
CA GLU A 47 -20.98 14.45 -11.21
C GLU A 47 -21.15 13.36 -10.13
N PHE A 48 -20.15 12.47 -9.99
CA PHE A 48 -20.13 11.48 -8.92
C PHE A 48 -20.01 12.14 -7.53
N LEU A 49 -19.12 13.12 -7.38
CA LEU A 49 -18.98 13.87 -6.13
C LEU A 49 -20.22 14.70 -5.79
N ASN A 50 -20.94 15.18 -6.81
CA ASN A 50 -22.20 15.92 -6.67
C ASN A 50 -23.42 15.01 -6.46
N GLY A 51 -23.25 13.69 -6.51
CA GLY A 51 -24.33 12.72 -6.32
C GLY A 51 -25.31 12.60 -7.49
N THR A 52 -25.02 13.23 -8.64
CA THR A 52 -25.86 13.15 -9.85
C THR A 52 -25.55 11.91 -10.69
N TYR A 53 -24.43 11.23 -10.40
CA TYR A 53 -24.02 10.02 -11.10
C TYR A 53 -23.59 8.93 -10.12
N ASN A 54 -24.12 7.71 -10.29
CA ASN A 54 -23.99 6.64 -9.30
C ASN A 54 -22.63 5.94 -9.29
N PHE A 55 -21.83 6.08 -10.35
CA PHE A 55 -20.58 5.32 -10.50
C PHE A 55 -19.35 6.22 -10.50
N PRO A 56 -18.28 5.87 -9.77
CA PRO A 56 -17.04 6.64 -9.78
C PRO A 56 -16.36 6.57 -11.16
N ALA A 57 -15.63 7.64 -11.49
CA ALA A 57 -14.85 7.70 -12.73
C ALA A 57 -13.73 6.65 -12.75
N LYS A 58 -13.57 5.95 -13.87
CA LYS A 58 -12.51 4.93 -14.02
C LYS A 58 -11.11 5.57 -13.85
N PRO A 59 -10.29 5.09 -12.88
CA PRO A 59 -8.92 5.57 -12.69
C PRO A 59 -8.02 5.34 -13.90
N ARG A 60 -6.86 6.03 -13.92
CA ARG A 60 -5.81 5.84 -14.93
C ARG A 60 -5.21 4.44 -14.84
N ASN A 61 -4.76 3.90 -15.97
CA ASN A 61 -3.96 2.67 -15.96
C ASN A 61 -2.57 3.00 -15.38
N MET A 62 -2.36 2.62 -14.13
CA MET A 62 -1.10 2.81 -13.42
C MET A 62 -0.23 1.57 -13.51
N TRP A 63 1.08 1.79 -13.49
CA TRP A 63 2.07 0.73 -13.33
C TRP A 63 2.67 0.84 -11.93
N GLU A 64 2.73 -0.29 -11.24
CA GLU A 64 3.42 -0.43 -9.97
C GLU A 64 4.71 -1.20 -10.23
N ILE A 65 5.84 -0.57 -9.97
CA ILE A 65 7.17 -1.19 -10.03
C ILE A 65 7.70 -1.19 -8.61
N GLY A 66 8.04 -2.37 -8.10
CA GLY A 66 8.54 -2.48 -6.75
C GLY A 66 9.63 -3.53 -6.63
N ILE A 67 10.57 -3.28 -5.74
CA ILE A 67 11.64 -4.19 -5.38
C ILE A 67 11.37 -4.63 -3.95
N LYS A 68 11.40 -5.93 -3.71
CA LYS A 68 11.24 -6.56 -2.40
C LYS A 68 12.56 -7.22 -2.05
N ALA A 69 13.07 -6.97 -0.86
CA ALA A 69 14.22 -7.69 -0.31
C ALA A 69 13.79 -8.34 1.00
N GLY A 70 14.16 -9.60 1.21
CA GLY A 70 13.76 -10.30 2.42
C GLY A 70 14.45 -11.64 2.59
N LEU A 71 14.45 -12.11 3.84
CA LEU A 71 14.85 -13.47 4.18
C LEU A 71 13.71 -14.41 3.83
N THR A 72 13.94 -15.34 2.92
CA THR A 72 12.99 -16.40 2.57
C THR A 72 13.14 -17.57 3.53
N HIS A 73 12.91 -17.33 4.83
CA HIS A 73 13.00 -18.40 5.82
C HIS A 73 11.65 -19.09 6.00
N VAL A 74 11.62 -20.39 5.72
CA VAL A 74 10.47 -21.26 6.02
C VAL A 74 10.97 -22.30 7.02
N SER A 75 10.38 -22.30 8.21
CA SER A 75 10.66 -23.29 9.26
C SER A 75 9.76 -24.51 9.05
N GLY A 76 10.34 -25.71 9.02
CA GLY A 76 9.62 -26.98 8.84
C GLY A 76 10.36 -28.14 9.51
N ASP A 77 9.89 -29.36 9.28
CA ASP A 77 10.41 -30.59 9.94
C ASP A 77 11.90 -30.88 9.70
N ILE A 78 12.52 -30.23 8.73
CA ILE A 78 13.96 -30.32 8.44
C ILE A 78 14.60 -28.97 8.77
N PRO A 79 15.74 -28.93 9.50
CA PRO A 79 16.40 -27.68 9.86
C PRO A 79 16.84 -26.90 8.62
N ALA A 80 16.26 -25.70 8.44
CA ALA A 80 16.63 -24.78 7.38
C ALA A 80 17.96 -24.10 7.70
N PHE A 81 18.94 -24.26 6.81
CA PHE A 81 20.19 -23.49 6.84
C PHE A 81 19.89 -21.99 6.65
N ILE A 82 20.79 -21.11 7.10
CA ILE A 82 20.63 -19.64 6.95
C ILE A 82 20.33 -19.33 5.48
N THR A 83 19.09 -18.92 5.20
CA THR A 83 18.61 -18.76 3.82
C THR A 83 19.26 -17.52 3.18
N PRO A 84 19.67 -17.57 1.90
CA PRO A 84 20.19 -16.40 1.22
C PRO A 84 19.17 -15.26 1.21
N VAL A 85 19.65 -14.03 1.33
CA VAL A 85 18.84 -12.82 1.13
C VAL A 85 18.29 -12.86 -0.29
N SER A 86 16.96 -12.82 -0.42
CA SER A 86 16.29 -12.81 -1.72
C SER A 86 15.95 -11.38 -2.12
N LEU A 87 16.18 -11.07 -3.40
CA LEU A 87 15.79 -9.81 -4.03
C LEU A 87 14.80 -10.13 -5.16
N VAL A 88 13.62 -9.52 -5.12
CA VAL A 88 12.53 -9.76 -6.07
C VAL A 88 12.04 -8.42 -6.60
N ALA A 89 12.21 -8.19 -7.90
CA ALA A 89 11.51 -7.12 -8.59
C ALA A 89 10.14 -7.61 -9.05
N HIS A 90 9.12 -6.77 -8.96
CA HIS A 90 7.81 -7.03 -9.52
C HIS A 90 7.30 -5.82 -10.28
N VAL A 91 6.54 -6.10 -11.32
CA VAL A 91 5.88 -5.11 -12.14
C VAL A 91 4.41 -5.51 -12.25
N ARG A 92 3.49 -4.64 -11.82
CA ARG A 92 2.04 -4.85 -11.93
C ARG A 92 1.43 -3.73 -12.75
N LYS A 93 0.42 -4.07 -13.57
CA LYS A 93 -0.35 -3.11 -14.36
C LYS A 93 -1.79 -3.12 -13.91
N ALA A 94 -2.33 -1.96 -13.57
CA ALA A 94 -3.74 -1.82 -13.27
C ALA A 94 -4.56 -1.94 -14.57
N PHE A 95 -5.44 -2.93 -14.63
CA PHE A 95 -6.37 -3.14 -15.74
C PHE A 95 -7.69 -2.34 -15.57
N GLY A 96 -7.97 -1.77 -14.38
CA GLY A 96 -9.18 -0.99 -14.11
C GLY A 96 -10.47 -1.80 -14.30
N TYR A 97 -11.59 -1.14 -14.64
CA TYR A 97 -12.91 -1.79 -14.87
C TYR A 97 -13.00 -2.62 -16.15
N ILE A 98 -11.97 -3.42 -16.48
CA ILE A 98 -12.04 -4.35 -17.62
C ILE A 98 -12.79 -5.63 -17.23
N PHE A 99 -12.74 -6.03 -15.96
CA PHE A 99 -13.49 -7.16 -15.44
C PHE A 99 -14.71 -6.63 -14.69
N SER A 100 -15.90 -6.75 -15.31
CA SER A 100 -17.17 -6.74 -14.59
C SER A 100 -17.46 -8.18 -14.18
N CYS A 101 -17.39 -8.50 -12.90
CA CYS A 101 -17.99 -9.73 -12.42
C CYS A 101 -19.51 -9.57 -12.56
N VAL A 102 -20.11 -10.36 -13.44
CA VAL A 102 -21.56 -10.61 -13.52
C VAL A 102 -21.93 -11.59 -12.41
#